data_AF-A0ABC9XHN3-F1
#
_entry.id   AF-A0ABC9XHN3-F1
#
_cell.length_a   1.000
_cell.length_b   1.000
_cell.length_c   1.000
_cell.angle_alpha   90.00
_cell.angle_beta   90.00
_cell.angle_gamma   90.00
#
_symmetry.space_group_name_H-M   'P 1'
#
loop_
_entity.id
_entity.type
_entity.pdbx_description
1 polymer ?
#
loop_
_entity_poly.entity_id
_entity_poly.type
_entity_poly.pdbx_seq_one_letter_code
_entity_poly.pdbx_strand_id
1 'polypeptide(L)'
;MTNDNGEEHPIVTGPEAPCILGIDYLQKGYFKDPKGYQWAFGIAALETEEIELLSALPSLSEDPSVVGLLRAEEQQVPIGTTTVHRWQYRTNQGSLVPIHKLICQLEGQGVISRTHSPFNSPMWPVQNSSGEWRLTVDYRGLNEVTPPMSAAVSDMLELQYELESKAAKWYATIDIANAFFSIPLAAECRPQFAFTWRGVQYTWNRLPQGWKHSPTICHGLIQTALEKGEAPEHLQYIDDIIVWGNTAEEVSEKGMKIIQILLKARFAIKQHAVKGPAQEIQFLRIKW
;
A
#
# COMPACT_ATOMS: atom_id res chain seq x y z
N MET A 1 -28.14 31.54 -24.25
CA MET A 1 -26.89 31.36 -25.00
C MET A 1 -25.81 32.13 -24.26
N THR A 2 -25.05 31.44 -23.42
CA THR A 2 -23.85 31.96 -22.75
C THR A 2 -22.88 30.78 -22.71
N ASN A 3 -21.82 30.91 -23.50
CA ASN A 3 -20.71 29.97 -23.57
C ASN A 3 -19.88 30.12 -22.31
N ASP A 4 -19.70 29.03 -21.58
CA ASP A 4 -18.75 28.95 -20.47
C ASP A 4 -17.46 28.36 -21.03
N ASN A 5 -16.42 29.19 -21.11
CA ASN A 5 -15.07 28.77 -21.48
C ASN A 5 -14.46 28.04 -20.29
N GLY A 6 -14.48 26.71 -20.32
CA GLY A 6 -13.68 25.89 -19.41
C GLY A 6 -12.20 26.03 -19.78
N GLU A 7 -11.45 26.70 -18.91
CA GLU A 7 -9.98 26.70 -18.95
C GLU A 7 -9.48 25.26 -18.79
N GLU A 8 -8.79 24.75 -19.82
CA GLU A 8 -8.02 23.51 -19.76
C GLU A 8 -6.82 23.73 -18.83
N HIS A 9 -6.78 23.03 -17.68
CA HIS A 9 -5.56 22.89 -16.92
C HIS A 9 -4.69 21.78 -17.57
N PRO A 10 -3.46 22.08 -18.00
CA PRO A 10 -2.59 21.08 -18.61
C PRO A 10 -2.10 20.11 -17.54
N ILE A 11 -2.37 18.82 -17.73
CA ILE A 11 -1.81 17.75 -16.90
C ILE A 11 -0.35 17.54 -17.35
N VAL A 12 0.57 18.02 -16.51
CA VAL A 12 2.01 17.85 -16.70
C VAL A 12 2.41 16.45 -16.23
N THR A 13 2.66 15.53 -17.17
CA THR A 13 3.39 14.29 -16.87
C THR A 13 4.87 14.53 -17.13
N GLY A 14 5.65 14.65 -16.06
CA GLY A 14 7.11 14.80 -16.09
C GLY A 14 7.73 14.47 -14.72
N PRO A 15 9.06 14.34 -14.62
CA PRO A 15 9.77 13.96 -13.39
C PRO A 15 9.64 14.95 -12.22
N GLU A 16 9.02 16.11 -12.45
CA GLU A 16 8.66 17.10 -11.42
C GLU A 16 7.16 17.07 -11.04
N ALA A 17 6.41 16.04 -11.48
CA ALA A 17 5.00 15.92 -11.13
C ALA A 17 4.83 15.70 -9.62
N PRO A 18 3.99 16.49 -8.93
CA PRO A 18 3.80 16.33 -7.50
C PRO A 18 3.11 14.98 -7.24
N CYS A 19 3.74 14.13 -6.41
CA CYS A 19 3.15 12.93 -5.83
C CYS A 19 1.89 13.30 -5.05
N ILE A 20 0.76 13.42 -5.73
CA ILE A 20 -0.52 13.66 -5.12
C ILE A 20 -1.52 12.77 -5.85
N LEU A 21 -2.33 12.11 -5.04
CA LEU A 21 -3.50 11.30 -5.39
C LEU A 21 -3.17 9.84 -5.66
N GLY A 22 -3.31 9.04 -4.60
CA GLY A 22 -3.60 7.63 -4.74
C GLY A 22 -4.73 7.47 -5.76
N ILE A 23 -4.49 6.58 -6.73
CA ILE A 23 -5.33 5.44 -7.11
C ILE A 23 -6.87 5.68 -7.25
N ASP A 24 -7.55 6.40 -6.36
CA ASP A 24 -9.00 6.62 -6.35
C ASP A 24 -9.53 7.65 -7.38
N TYR A 25 -8.69 8.40 -8.11
CA TYR A 25 -9.16 9.51 -8.98
C TYR A 25 -9.72 9.12 -10.37
N LEU A 26 -9.64 7.86 -10.81
CA LEU A 26 -10.05 7.46 -12.18
C LEU A 26 -11.41 6.73 -12.27
N GLN A 27 -12.35 7.01 -11.36
CA GLN A 27 -13.69 6.40 -11.38
C GLN A 27 -14.66 6.90 -12.47
N LYS A 28 -14.22 7.69 -13.47
CA LYS A 28 -15.14 8.23 -14.51
C LYS A 28 -15.25 7.37 -15.79
N GLY A 29 -15.08 6.06 -15.65
CA GLY A 29 -15.67 5.06 -16.55
C GLY A 29 -14.95 4.81 -17.87
N TYR A 30 -14.31 5.80 -18.50
CA TYR A 30 -13.56 5.58 -19.74
C TYR A 30 -12.37 6.54 -19.90
N PHE A 31 -11.27 6.04 -20.47
CA PHE A 31 -10.13 6.85 -20.94
C PHE A 31 -10.01 6.68 -22.46
N LYS A 32 -9.74 7.78 -23.18
CA LYS A 32 -9.30 7.72 -24.58
C LYS A 32 -7.84 8.10 -24.67
N ASP A 33 -7.03 7.22 -25.25
CA ASP A 33 -5.63 7.54 -25.50
C ASP A 33 -5.47 8.46 -26.72
N PRO A 34 -4.26 9.04 -26.93
CA PRO A 34 -3.97 9.89 -28.09
C PRO A 34 -4.08 9.16 -29.45
N LYS A 35 -4.18 7.82 -29.44
CA LYS A 35 -4.37 6.98 -30.63
C LYS A 35 -5.85 6.66 -30.88
N GLY A 36 -6.77 7.17 -30.05
CA GLY A 36 -8.21 7.07 -30.22
C GLY A 36 -8.86 5.83 -29.59
N TYR A 37 -8.11 4.98 -28.89
CA TYR A 37 -8.64 3.78 -28.26
C TYR A 37 -9.43 4.11 -27.00
N GLN A 38 -10.62 3.51 -26.88
CA GLN A 38 -11.56 3.76 -25.80
C GLN A 38 -11.49 2.63 -24.78
N TRP A 39 -11.05 2.94 -23.57
CA TRP A 39 -10.79 1.97 -22.50
C TRP A 39 -11.94 1.99 -21.50
N ALA A 40 -12.55 0.84 -21.21
CA ALA A 40 -13.64 0.69 -20.25
C ALA A 40 -13.15 0.01 -18.97
N PHE A 41 -13.46 0.57 -17.80
CA PHE A 41 -13.01 0.03 -16.51
C PHE A 41 -14.19 -0.54 -15.69
N GLY A 42 -14.09 -1.84 -15.37
CA GLY A 42 -14.93 -2.57 -14.41
C GLY A 42 -15.89 -3.59 -15.02
N ILE A 43 -15.70 -4.89 -14.72
CA ILE A 43 -16.72 -5.94 -14.49
C ILE A 43 -16.11 -7.02 -13.57
N ALA A 44 -16.97 -7.60 -12.73
CA ALA A 44 -16.75 -8.52 -11.61
C ALA A 44 -15.85 -9.74 -11.86
N ALA A 45 -15.11 -10.13 -10.81
CA ALA A 45 -14.43 -11.42 -10.74
C ALA A 45 -15.47 -12.55 -10.77
N LEU A 46 -15.25 -13.56 -11.63
CA LEU A 46 -15.95 -14.82 -11.58
C LEU A 46 -15.53 -15.56 -10.30
N GLU A 47 -16.50 -15.91 -9.46
CA GLU A 47 -16.32 -16.91 -8.42
C GLU A 47 -16.08 -18.27 -9.09
N THR A 48 -14.89 -18.85 -8.88
CA THR A 48 -14.63 -20.26 -9.16
C THR A 48 -14.23 -20.94 -7.85
N GLU A 49 -14.73 -22.17 -7.66
CA GLU A 49 -14.71 -22.99 -6.44
C GLU A 49 -13.30 -23.26 -5.87
N GLU A 50 -12.22 -22.91 -6.57
CA GLU A 50 -10.82 -23.08 -6.13
C GLU A 50 -10.32 -22.00 -5.14
N ILE A 51 -11.08 -20.91 -4.96
CA ILE A 51 -10.79 -19.83 -3.97
C ILE A 51 -10.89 -20.35 -2.51
N GLU A 52 -11.60 -21.45 -2.26
CA GLU A 52 -11.79 -22.03 -0.92
C GLU A 52 -10.53 -22.70 -0.35
N LEU A 53 -9.56 -23.14 -1.17
CA LEU A 53 -8.37 -23.85 -0.68
C LEU A 53 -7.32 -22.93 -0.05
N LEU A 54 -7.22 -21.68 -0.51
CA LEU A 54 -6.22 -20.71 -0.03
C LEU A 54 -6.71 -19.91 1.19
N SER A 55 -8.02 -19.77 1.35
CA SER A 55 -8.68 -19.10 2.48
C SER A 55 -8.80 -19.98 3.73
N ALA A 56 -8.53 -21.28 3.62
CA ALA A 56 -8.66 -22.27 4.70
C ALA A 56 -7.41 -22.41 5.61
N LEU A 57 -6.36 -21.61 5.42
CA LEU A 57 -5.19 -21.65 6.30
C LEU A 57 -5.55 -21.12 7.71
N PRO A 58 -5.38 -21.92 8.80
CA PRO A 58 -5.82 -21.56 10.16
C PRO A 58 -5.21 -20.29 10.76
N SER A 59 -4.21 -19.71 10.09
CA SER A 59 -3.41 -18.56 10.54
C SER A 59 -3.72 -17.26 9.79
N LEU A 60 -4.74 -17.24 8.93
CA LEU A 60 -5.24 -16.03 8.26
C LEU A 60 -6.22 -15.28 9.17
N SER A 61 -6.16 -13.95 9.18
CA SER A 61 -7.03 -13.10 10.01
C SER A 61 -8.29 -12.68 9.25
N GLU A 62 -9.45 -12.84 9.90
CA GLU A 62 -10.73 -12.31 9.43
C GLU A 62 -10.88 -10.81 9.67
N ASP A 63 -10.17 -10.27 10.66
CA ASP A 63 -10.24 -8.85 11.01
C ASP A 63 -9.36 -8.01 10.04
N PRO A 64 -9.96 -7.10 9.24
CA PRO A 64 -9.24 -6.27 8.27
C PRO A 64 -8.25 -5.28 8.92
N SER A 65 -8.34 -5.12 10.23
CA SER A 65 -7.56 -4.18 11.03
C SER A 65 -6.43 -4.85 11.82
N VAL A 66 -6.26 -6.17 11.70
CA VAL A 66 -5.10 -6.87 12.26
C VAL A 66 -3.86 -6.43 11.50
N VAL A 67 -2.89 -5.96 12.26
CA VAL A 67 -1.55 -5.64 11.80
C VAL A 67 -0.60 -6.76 12.19
N GLY A 68 0.25 -7.18 11.26
CA GLY A 68 1.30 -8.13 11.56
C GLY A 68 2.35 -7.50 12.46
N LEU A 69 3.25 -8.32 13.01
CA LEU A 69 4.46 -7.81 13.65
C LEU A 69 5.64 -8.55 13.05
N LEU A 70 6.33 -7.91 12.11
CA LEU A 70 7.49 -8.46 11.45
C LEU A 70 8.55 -8.81 12.49
N ARG A 71 9.17 -10.00 12.36
CA ARG A 71 10.32 -10.43 13.19
C ARG A 71 11.62 -9.64 12.92
N ALA A 72 11.55 -8.60 12.10
CA ALA A 72 12.70 -7.79 11.77
C ALA A 72 13.11 -6.90 12.95
N GLU A 73 14.39 -6.54 12.98
CA GLU A 73 14.89 -5.50 13.86
C GLU A 73 14.17 -4.18 13.59
N GLU A 74 14.14 -3.31 14.60
CA GLU A 74 13.56 -1.98 14.44
C GLU A 74 14.27 -1.23 13.32
N GLN A 75 13.51 -0.70 12.37
CA GLN A 75 14.08 -0.04 11.21
C GLN A 75 14.58 1.35 11.59
N GLN A 76 15.88 1.55 11.43
CA GLN A 76 16.52 2.85 11.43
C GLN A 76 16.29 3.50 10.08
N VAL A 77 15.74 4.71 10.08
CA VAL A 77 15.36 5.42 8.86
C VAL A 77 16.02 6.78 8.78
N PRO A 78 16.26 7.33 7.57
CA PRO A 78 16.76 8.69 7.42
C PRO A 78 15.89 9.68 8.19
N ILE A 79 16.56 10.53 8.97
CA ILE A 79 15.91 11.60 9.73
C ILE A 79 15.90 12.86 8.87
N GLY A 80 14.77 13.57 8.87
CA GLY A 80 14.65 14.88 8.23
C GLY A 80 15.78 15.82 8.67
N THR A 81 16.42 16.47 7.70
CA THR A 81 17.54 17.41 7.95
C THR A 81 17.10 18.64 8.73
N THR A 82 15.82 18.99 8.67
CA THR A 82 15.20 20.12 9.38
C THR A 82 13.90 19.67 10.02
N THR A 83 13.53 20.28 11.15
CA THR A 83 12.25 20.05 11.80
C THR A 83 11.09 20.59 10.96
N VAL A 84 10.10 19.74 10.70
CA VAL A 84 8.87 20.13 9.99
C VAL A 84 7.74 20.19 11.01
N HIS A 85 7.18 21.39 11.20
CA HIS A 85 6.03 21.60 12.07
C HIS A 85 4.93 22.36 11.33
N ARG A 86 3.87 21.65 10.99
CA ARG A 86 2.68 22.17 10.30
C ARG A 86 1.45 22.00 11.18
N TRP A 87 0.61 23.02 11.24
CA TRP A 87 -0.64 22.99 12.01
C TRP A 87 -1.65 22.02 11.43
N GLN A 88 -2.44 21.38 12.30
CA GLN A 88 -3.51 20.48 11.91
C GLN A 88 -4.57 21.20 11.06
N TYR A 89 -4.90 20.63 9.90
CA TYR A 89 -5.99 21.11 9.06
C TYR A 89 -7.35 20.95 9.75
N ARG A 90 -8.31 21.79 9.35
CA ARG A 90 -9.71 21.63 9.76
C ARG A 90 -10.22 20.27 9.28
N THR A 91 -10.61 19.42 10.23
CA THR A 91 -11.13 18.09 9.92
C THR A 91 -12.61 18.15 9.52
N ASN A 92 -13.00 17.35 8.53
CA ASN A 92 -14.40 17.14 8.16
C ASN A 92 -15.19 16.52 9.33
N GLN A 93 -16.42 16.98 9.58
CA GLN A 93 -17.27 16.45 10.64
C GLN A 93 -17.58 14.96 10.46
N GLY A 94 -17.79 14.50 9.22
CA GLY A 94 -18.11 13.10 8.92
C GLY A 94 -16.99 12.12 9.25
N SER A 95 -15.73 12.58 9.28
CA SER A 95 -14.58 11.74 9.59
C SER A 95 -14.28 11.66 11.09
N LEU A 96 -14.86 12.54 11.92
CA LEU A 96 -14.50 12.66 13.33
C LEU A 96 -14.69 11.37 14.14
N VAL A 97 -15.83 10.69 13.98
CA VAL A 97 -16.13 9.47 14.73
C VAL A 97 -15.33 8.27 14.19
N PRO A 98 -15.32 7.98 12.88
CA PRO A 98 -14.54 6.88 12.33
C PRO A 98 -13.03 7.00 12.62
N ILE A 99 -12.46 8.19 12.43
CA ILE A 99 -11.02 8.40 12.65
C ILE A 99 -10.67 8.35 14.13
N HIS A 100 -11.54 8.82 15.01
CA HIS A 100 -11.28 8.68 16.44
C HIS A 100 -11.25 7.21 16.87
N LYS A 101 -12.19 6.39 16.39
CA LYS A 101 -12.19 4.93 16.63
C LYS A 101 -10.91 4.29 16.10
N LEU A 102 -10.50 4.64 14.89
CA LEU A 102 -9.27 4.14 14.28
C LEU A 102 -8.02 4.52 15.09
N ILE A 103 -7.93 5.75 15.59
CA ILE A 103 -6.80 6.19 16.44
C ILE A 103 -6.76 5.40 17.75
N CYS A 104 -7.90 5.23 18.42
CA CYS A 104 -7.96 4.41 19.65
C CYS A 104 -7.54 2.96 19.39
N GLN A 105 -7.92 2.41 18.23
CA GLN A 105 -7.54 1.08 17.82
C GLN A 105 -6.03 0.96 17.56
N LEU A 106 -5.46 1.87 16.76
CA LEU A 106 -4.03 1.88 16.46
C LEU A 106 -3.19 2.08 17.73
N GLU A 107 -3.66 2.91 18.66
CA GLU A 107 -3.04 3.09 19.99
C GLU A 107 -3.12 1.79 20.81
N GLY A 108 -4.28 1.13 20.85
CA GLY A 108 -4.47 -0.15 21.56
C GLY A 108 -3.64 -1.30 20.98
N GLN A 109 -3.37 -1.29 19.67
CA GLN A 109 -2.47 -2.24 18.99
C GLN A 109 -0.99 -1.85 19.10
N GLY A 110 -0.67 -0.70 19.68
CA GLY A 110 0.70 -0.20 19.79
C GLY A 110 1.33 0.26 18.46
N VAL A 111 0.52 0.45 17.40
CA VAL A 111 0.97 0.98 16.10
C VAL A 111 1.35 2.45 16.21
N ILE A 112 0.62 3.20 17.04
CA ILE A 112 0.91 4.58 17.40
C ILE A 112 1.04 4.74 18.91
N SER A 113 1.66 5.83 19.35
CA SER A 113 1.74 6.21 20.76
C SER A 113 1.69 7.71 20.90
N ARG A 114 1.20 8.18 22.06
CA ARG A 114 1.26 9.60 22.41
C ARG A 114 2.71 10.05 22.48
N THR A 115 2.96 11.28 22.06
CA THR A 115 4.31 11.85 22.02
C THR A 115 4.29 13.35 22.31
N HIS A 116 5.47 13.91 22.52
CA HIS A 116 5.71 15.34 22.55
C HIS A 116 6.95 15.64 21.68
N SER A 117 6.72 15.72 20.37
CA SER A 117 7.72 15.90 19.33
C SER A 117 7.74 17.35 18.83
N PRO A 118 8.92 17.90 18.51
CA PRO A 118 9.01 19.19 17.82
C PRO A 118 8.51 19.13 16.37
N PHE A 119 8.35 17.93 15.80
CA PHE A 119 7.78 17.74 14.47
C PHE A 119 6.25 17.65 14.55
N ASN A 120 5.57 18.08 13.50
CA ASN A 120 4.15 17.78 13.33
C ASN A 120 3.76 17.82 11.84
N SER A 121 3.13 16.76 11.36
CA SER A 121 2.46 16.70 10.05
C SER A 121 0.95 16.65 10.24
N PRO A 122 0.17 17.41 9.46
CA PRO A 122 -1.28 17.43 9.60
C PRO A 122 -1.88 16.14 9.05
N MET A 123 -2.83 15.57 9.77
CA MET A 123 -3.66 14.48 9.26
C MET A 123 -4.73 15.00 8.31
N TRP A 124 -5.02 14.20 7.29
CA TRP A 124 -5.98 14.46 6.25
C TRP A 124 -6.86 13.22 6.03
N PRO A 125 -7.96 13.06 6.77
CA PRO A 125 -8.85 11.93 6.54
C PRO A 125 -9.44 11.97 5.13
N VAL A 126 -9.36 10.85 4.41
CA VAL A 126 -9.92 10.69 3.06
C VAL A 126 -10.95 9.57 3.05
N GLN A 127 -11.99 9.70 2.22
CA GLN A 127 -12.89 8.59 1.94
C GLN A 127 -12.37 7.82 0.73
N ASN A 128 -12.40 6.49 0.82
CA ASN A 128 -12.25 5.65 -0.35
C ASN A 128 -13.55 5.61 -1.16
N SER A 129 -13.51 4.94 -2.31
CA SER A 129 -14.66 4.74 -3.19
C SER A 129 -15.82 3.96 -2.56
N SER A 130 -15.57 3.16 -1.51
CA SER A 130 -16.62 2.49 -0.73
C SER A 130 -17.23 3.36 0.37
N GLY A 131 -16.74 4.59 0.56
CA GLY A 131 -17.24 5.54 1.55
C GLY A 131 -16.60 5.41 2.94
N GLU A 132 -15.67 4.49 3.13
CA GLU A 132 -14.92 4.29 4.37
C GLU A 132 -13.82 5.36 4.54
N TRP A 133 -13.62 5.78 5.78
CA TRP A 133 -12.61 6.78 6.13
C TRP A 133 -11.24 6.14 6.38
N ARG A 134 -10.22 6.69 5.74
CA ARG A 134 -8.81 6.36 5.97
C ARG A 134 -8.08 7.50 6.64
N LEU A 135 -7.25 7.17 7.63
CA LEU A 135 -6.30 8.10 8.21
C LEU A 135 -5.12 8.26 7.25
N THR A 136 -4.99 9.43 6.63
CA THR A 136 -3.75 9.80 5.93
C THR A 136 -3.08 10.96 6.66
N VAL A 137 -1.76 11.03 6.55
CA VAL A 137 -0.96 12.12 7.14
C VAL A 137 -0.16 12.76 6.02
N ASP A 138 -0.19 14.09 5.95
CA ASP A 138 0.53 14.83 4.91
C ASP A 138 2.02 14.95 5.28
N TYR A 139 2.80 14.00 4.79
CA TYR A 139 4.25 13.98 4.93
C TYR A 139 4.98 14.74 3.83
N ARG A 140 4.32 15.54 2.97
CA ARG A 140 5.03 16.27 1.89
C ARG A 140 6.19 17.14 2.42
N GLY A 141 5.95 17.90 3.48
CA GLY A 141 7.00 18.70 4.12
C GLY A 141 8.14 17.85 4.69
N LEU A 142 7.82 16.70 5.31
CA LEU A 142 8.84 15.78 5.82
C LEU A 142 9.64 15.14 4.66
N ASN A 143 8.95 14.77 3.58
CA ASN A 143 9.55 14.15 2.40
C ASN A 143 10.55 15.09 1.72
N GLU A 144 10.30 16.40 1.69
CA GLU A 144 11.23 17.40 1.14
C GLU A 144 12.57 17.44 1.90
N VAL A 145 12.53 17.36 3.23
CA VAL A 145 13.72 17.50 4.08
C VAL A 145 14.41 16.17 4.42
N THR A 146 13.78 15.04 4.12
CA THR A 146 14.34 13.70 4.35
C THR A 146 15.42 13.41 3.30
N PRO A 147 16.65 13.03 3.68
CA PRO A 147 17.68 12.63 2.72
C PRO A 147 17.20 11.54 1.75
N PRO A 148 17.66 11.54 0.49
CA PRO A 148 17.34 10.46 -0.43
C PRO A 148 17.92 9.14 0.08
N MET A 149 17.21 8.06 -0.21
CA MET A 149 17.61 6.68 0.05
C MET A 149 17.54 5.96 -1.28
N SER A 150 18.47 5.04 -1.53
CA SER A 150 18.47 4.28 -2.79
C SER A 150 17.18 3.48 -2.91
N ALA A 151 16.42 3.72 -3.98
CA ALA A 151 15.25 2.92 -4.30
C ALA A 151 15.71 1.61 -4.95
N ALA A 152 15.27 0.48 -4.39
CA ALA A 152 15.46 -0.85 -4.98
C ALA A 152 14.18 -1.36 -5.68
N VAL A 153 13.15 -0.53 -5.80
CA VAL A 153 11.87 -0.92 -6.42
C VAL A 153 12.00 -0.77 -7.92
N SER A 154 11.80 -1.87 -8.66
CA SER A 154 11.80 -1.88 -10.13
C SER A 154 10.73 -0.95 -10.70
N ASP A 155 11.00 -0.42 -11.91
CA ASP A 155 10.02 0.41 -12.61
C ASP A 155 8.79 -0.42 -13.03
N MET A 156 7.61 0.21 -13.00
CA MET A 156 6.36 -0.49 -13.35
C MET A 156 6.37 -1.02 -14.79
N LEU A 157 7.00 -0.30 -15.72
CA LEU A 157 7.08 -0.73 -17.12
C LEU A 157 8.02 -1.92 -17.30
N GLU A 158 9.11 -1.97 -16.53
CA GLU A 158 10.03 -3.11 -16.53
C GLU A 158 9.35 -4.36 -15.97
N LEU A 159 8.61 -4.23 -14.86
CA LEU A 159 7.81 -5.33 -14.30
C LEU A 159 6.75 -5.83 -15.28
N GLN A 160 6.12 -4.90 -16.02
CA GLN A 160 5.17 -5.26 -17.06
C GLN A 160 5.85 -6.07 -18.17
N TYR A 161 6.96 -5.58 -18.72
CA TYR A 161 7.68 -6.29 -19.77
C TYR A 161 8.14 -7.68 -19.32
N GLU A 162 8.61 -7.80 -18.08
CA GLU A 162 9.00 -9.07 -17.52
C GLU A 162 7.84 -10.05 -17.44
N LEU A 163 6.67 -9.60 -16.96
CA LEU A 163 5.49 -10.47 -16.85
C LEU A 163 4.94 -10.88 -18.23
N GLU A 164 4.91 -9.97 -19.20
CA GLU A 164 4.54 -10.28 -20.59
C GLU A 164 5.45 -11.35 -21.20
N SER A 165 6.74 -11.30 -20.87
CA SER A 165 7.74 -12.25 -21.37
C SER A 165 7.53 -13.69 -20.86
N LYS A 166 6.81 -13.89 -19.74
CA LYS A 166 6.59 -15.23 -19.16
C LYS A 166 5.57 -16.05 -19.95
N ALA A 167 4.69 -15.40 -20.73
CA ALA A 167 3.66 -16.04 -21.56
C ALA A 167 2.83 -17.11 -20.79
N ALA A 168 2.52 -16.84 -19.52
CA ALA A 168 1.83 -17.79 -18.66
C ALA A 168 0.33 -17.86 -18.95
N LYS A 169 -0.30 -18.99 -18.57
CA LYS A 169 -1.74 -19.24 -18.78
C LYS A 169 -2.58 -18.98 -17.55
N TRP A 170 -1.95 -19.05 -16.37
CA TRP A 170 -2.60 -18.90 -15.08
C TRP A 170 -1.78 -17.98 -14.21
N TYR A 171 -2.47 -17.17 -13.43
CA TYR A 171 -1.88 -16.21 -12.51
C TYR A 171 -2.61 -16.20 -11.17
N ALA A 172 -1.90 -15.83 -10.11
CA ALA A 172 -2.49 -15.45 -8.84
C ALA A 172 -1.76 -14.24 -8.26
N THR A 173 -2.51 -13.40 -7.55
CA THR A 173 -1.98 -12.23 -6.85
C THR A 173 -2.16 -12.40 -5.34
N ILE A 174 -1.20 -11.88 -4.58
CA ILE A 174 -1.19 -11.90 -3.12
C ILE A 174 -0.97 -10.47 -2.64
N ASP A 175 -1.94 -9.93 -1.92
CA ASP A 175 -1.91 -8.59 -1.30
C ASP A 175 -1.51 -8.68 0.19
N ILE A 176 -0.37 -8.10 0.55
CA ILE A 176 0.08 -8.06 1.94
C ILE A 176 -0.59 -6.90 2.67
N ALA A 177 -1.71 -7.21 3.31
CA ALA A 177 -2.49 -6.25 4.07
C ALA A 177 -1.68 -5.48 5.13
N ASN A 178 -1.78 -4.15 5.10
CA ASN A 178 -1.14 -3.27 6.08
C ASN A 178 0.37 -3.56 6.24
N ALA A 179 1.06 -3.93 5.17
CA ALA A 179 2.47 -4.35 5.21
C ALA A 179 3.36 -3.33 5.94
N PHE A 180 3.16 -2.03 5.71
CA PHE A 180 3.91 -0.97 6.39
C PHE A 180 3.75 -1.02 7.92
N PHE A 181 2.53 -1.22 8.43
CA PHE A 181 2.29 -1.27 9.86
C PHE A 181 2.84 -2.53 10.53
N SER A 182 3.27 -3.52 9.73
CA SER A 182 3.98 -4.69 10.25
C SER A 182 5.45 -4.38 10.60
N ILE A 183 6.00 -3.28 10.10
CA ILE A 183 7.44 -2.97 10.19
C ILE A 183 7.70 -2.06 11.39
N PRO A 184 8.45 -2.50 12.43
CA PRO A 184 8.85 -1.66 13.56
C PRO A 184 9.75 -0.50 13.14
N LEU A 185 9.54 0.68 13.72
CA LEU A 185 10.48 1.82 13.64
C LEU A 185 11.32 1.92 14.90
N ALA A 186 12.60 2.24 14.73
CA ALA A 186 13.49 2.56 15.85
C ALA A 186 13.01 3.78 16.63
N ALA A 187 13.11 3.74 17.96
CA ALA A 187 12.61 4.78 18.86
C ALA A 187 13.09 6.19 18.51
N GLU A 188 14.39 6.36 18.25
CA GLU A 188 15.00 7.61 17.80
C GLU A 188 14.41 8.19 16.50
N CYS A 189 13.88 7.36 15.61
CA CYS A 189 13.30 7.82 14.35
C CYS A 189 11.83 8.26 14.48
N ARG A 190 11.12 7.80 15.51
CA ARG A 190 9.66 8.01 15.66
C ARG A 190 9.26 9.50 15.73
N PRO A 191 9.99 10.41 16.41
CA PRO A 191 9.53 11.79 16.58
C PRO A 191 9.18 12.52 15.28
N GLN A 192 9.89 12.26 14.17
CA GLN A 192 9.66 12.98 12.91
C GLN A 192 8.31 12.68 12.26
N PHE A 193 7.68 11.56 12.63
CA PHE A 193 6.41 11.12 12.06
C PHE A 193 5.19 11.61 12.85
N ALA A 194 5.38 12.52 13.79
CA ALA A 194 4.32 13.00 14.67
C ALA A 194 3.18 13.70 13.93
N PHE A 195 1.96 13.50 14.41
CA PHE A 195 0.74 14.15 13.93
C PHE A 195 -0.19 14.47 15.10
N THR A 196 -1.13 15.39 14.91
CA THR A 196 -2.02 15.85 16.00
C THR A 196 -3.48 15.49 15.72
N TRP A 197 -4.13 14.88 16.72
CA TRP A 197 -5.56 14.62 16.73
C TRP A 197 -6.22 15.17 18.00
N ARG A 198 -7.22 16.05 17.83
CA ARG A 198 -8.00 16.64 18.93
C ARG A 198 -7.13 17.21 20.08
N GLY A 199 -6.03 17.86 19.73
CA GLY A 199 -5.12 18.48 20.70
C GLY A 199 -4.13 17.52 21.36
N VAL A 200 -4.15 16.23 21.00
CA VAL A 200 -3.17 15.24 21.45
C VAL A 200 -2.26 14.89 20.28
N GLN A 201 -0.95 14.91 20.53
CA GLN A 201 0.05 14.52 19.53
C GLN A 201 0.37 13.03 19.66
N TYR A 202 0.43 12.36 18.52
CA TYR A 202 0.77 10.95 18.37
C TYR A 202 1.96 10.82 17.42
N THR A 203 2.68 9.71 17.53
CA THR A 203 3.62 9.27 16.50
C THR A 203 3.48 7.79 16.22
N TRP A 204 4.02 7.36 15.09
CA TRP A 204 4.03 5.98 14.65
C TRP A 204 5.20 5.20 15.28
N ASN A 205 4.89 4.04 15.83
CA ASN A 205 5.88 3.02 16.24
C ASN A 205 6.20 2.05 15.09
N ARG A 206 5.43 2.14 14.00
CA ARG A 206 5.55 1.33 12.80
C ARG A 206 5.72 2.24 11.58
N LEU A 207 6.17 1.68 10.46
CA LEU A 207 6.39 2.45 9.25
C LEU A 207 5.08 3.11 8.77
N PRO A 208 5.02 4.46 8.61
CA PRO A 208 3.78 5.15 8.28
C PRO A 208 3.49 5.14 6.78
N GLN A 209 2.21 5.23 6.43
CA GLN A 209 1.78 5.51 5.06
C GLN A 209 2.01 6.99 4.69
N GLY A 210 2.37 7.25 3.42
CA GLY A 210 2.58 8.60 2.88
C GLY A 210 4.01 9.16 3.02
N TRP A 211 4.88 8.51 3.79
CA TRP A 211 6.31 8.84 3.81
C TRP A 211 7.03 8.20 2.61
N LYS A 212 7.90 8.98 1.95
CA LYS A 212 8.43 8.63 0.62
C LYS A 212 9.24 7.34 0.55
N HIS A 213 9.86 6.94 1.66
CA HIS A 213 10.76 5.78 1.74
C HIS A 213 10.08 4.54 2.31
N SER A 214 8.84 4.65 2.80
CA SER A 214 8.07 3.51 3.30
C SER A 214 7.95 2.38 2.26
N PRO A 215 7.63 2.66 0.98
CA PRO A 215 7.56 1.64 -0.06
C PRO A 215 8.88 0.88 -0.24
N THR A 216 10.01 1.58 -0.28
CA THR A 216 11.32 1.00 -0.50
C THR A 216 11.74 0.07 0.63
N ILE A 217 11.57 0.50 1.89
CA ILE A 217 11.89 -0.34 3.06
C ILE A 217 10.99 -1.58 3.10
N CYS A 218 9.69 -1.38 2.85
CA CYS A 218 8.74 -2.49 2.83
C CYS A 218 9.08 -3.51 1.75
N HIS A 219 9.35 -3.04 0.53
CA HIS A 219 9.74 -3.89 -0.59
C HIS A 219 10.97 -4.73 -0.25
N GLY A 220 12.05 -4.10 0.23
CA GLY A 220 13.30 -4.80 0.55
C GLY A 220 13.15 -5.83 1.68
N LEU A 221 12.30 -5.55 2.69
CA LEU A 221 12.05 -6.49 3.78
C LEU A 221 11.23 -7.70 3.33
N ILE A 222 10.22 -7.49 2.48
CA ILE A 222 9.45 -8.57 1.87
C ILE A 222 10.37 -9.41 0.97
N GLN A 223 11.15 -8.77 0.10
CA GLN A 223 12.12 -9.44 -0.77
C GLN A 223 13.09 -10.31 0.04
N THR A 224 13.68 -9.75 1.10
CA THR A 224 14.59 -10.49 2.00
C THR A 224 13.90 -11.70 2.63
N ALA A 225 12.63 -11.59 3.00
CA ALA A 225 11.86 -12.70 3.56
C ALA A 225 11.62 -13.80 2.51
N LEU A 226 11.28 -13.40 1.28
CA LEU A 226 11.04 -14.31 0.15
C LEU A 226 12.32 -15.04 -0.26
N GLU A 227 13.45 -14.34 -0.33
CA GLU A 227 14.78 -14.94 -0.63
C GLU A 227 15.19 -15.96 0.43
N LYS A 228 15.09 -15.60 1.73
CA LYS A 228 15.40 -16.52 2.84
C LYS A 228 14.47 -17.74 2.87
N GLY A 229 13.24 -17.58 2.37
CA GLY A 229 12.25 -18.64 2.29
C GLY A 229 12.36 -19.51 1.04
N GLU A 230 13.32 -19.23 0.15
CA GLU A 230 13.45 -19.87 -1.17
C GLU A 230 12.12 -19.81 -1.93
N ALA A 231 11.53 -18.60 -1.99
CA ALA A 231 10.29 -18.36 -2.68
C ALA A 231 10.37 -18.84 -4.14
N PRO A 232 9.27 -19.41 -4.68
CA PRO A 232 9.21 -19.77 -6.10
C PRO A 232 9.29 -18.51 -6.98
N GLU A 233 9.41 -18.68 -8.29
CA GLU A 233 9.40 -17.57 -9.23
C GLU A 233 8.16 -16.68 -9.04
N HIS A 234 8.38 -15.38 -8.86
CA HIS A 234 7.34 -14.38 -8.59
C HIS A 234 7.83 -12.99 -9.02
N LEU A 235 6.91 -12.05 -9.16
CA LEU A 235 7.20 -10.62 -9.22
C LEU A 235 6.59 -9.94 -8.02
N GLN A 236 7.32 -8.96 -7.51
CA GLN A 236 6.93 -8.17 -6.36
C GLN A 236 6.91 -6.70 -6.73
N TYR A 237 5.84 -6.01 -6.36
CA TYR A 237 5.77 -4.56 -6.37
C TYR A 237 5.31 -4.08 -4.99
N ILE A 238 6.25 -3.59 -4.20
CA ILE A 238 6.01 -3.18 -2.80
C ILE A 238 5.37 -4.32 -1.98
N ASP A 239 4.05 -4.26 -1.75
CA ASP A 239 3.22 -5.18 -0.98
C ASP A 239 2.35 -6.10 -1.86
N ASP A 240 2.28 -5.87 -3.16
CA ASP A 240 1.62 -6.72 -4.15
C ASP A 240 2.60 -7.76 -4.72
N ILE A 241 2.22 -9.03 -4.68
CA ILE A 241 2.99 -10.13 -5.28
C ILE A 241 2.14 -10.82 -6.34
N ILE A 242 2.76 -11.19 -7.45
CA ILE A 242 2.15 -11.99 -8.51
C ILE A 242 2.97 -13.25 -8.77
N VAL A 243 2.26 -14.36 -8.94
CA VAL A 243 2.79 -15.66 -9.36
C VAL A 243 2.09 -16.12 -10.62
N TRP A 244 2.77 -16.93 -11.41
CA TRP A 244 2.27 -17.43 -12.69
C TRP A 244 2.66 -18.88 -12.95
N GLY A 245 1.98 -19.52 -13.91
CA GLY A 245 2.21 -20.91 -14.28
C GLY A 245 1.40 -21.35 -15.49
N ASN A 246 1.57 -22.63 -15.86
CA ASN A 246 0.87 -23.23 -16.99
C ASN A 246 -0.43 -23.95 -16.58
N THR A 247 -0.56 -24.30 -15.30
CA THR A 247 -1.78 -24.89 -14.73
C THR A 247 -2.21 -24.15 -13.46
N ALA A 248 -3.48 -24.28 -13.08
CA ALA A 248 -4.03 -23.66 -11.88
C ALA A 248 -3.39 -24.22 -10.60
N GLU A 249 -3.11 -25.53 -10.58
CA GLU A 249 -2.52 -26.24 -9.45
C GLU A 249 -1.09 -25.74 -9.16
N GLU A 250 -0.28 -25.57 -10.20
CA GLU A 250 1.08 -25.03 -10.09
C GLU A 250 1.07 -23.63 -9.44
N VAL A 251 0.16 -22.77 -9.89
CA VAL A 251 0.02 -21.40 -9.38
C VAL A 251 -0.45 -21.40 -7.92
N SER A 252 -1.41 -22.27 -7.58
CA SER A 252 -1.88 -22.47 -6.21
C SER A 252 -0.75 -22.90 -5.28
N GLU A 253 0.06 -23.89 -5.67
CA GLU A 253 1.19 -24.37 -4.86
C GLU A 253 2.24 -23.27 -4.65
N LYS A 254 2.57 -22.51 -5.70
CA LYS A 254 3.48 -21.35 -5.59
C LYS A 254 2.93 -20.31 -4.62
N GLY A 255 1.65 -19.97 -4.75
CA GLY A 255 0.98 -19.02 -3.87
C GLY A 255 0.99 -19.45 -2.41
N MET A 256 0.66 -20.73 -2.13
CA MET A 256 0.73 -21.29 -0.77
C MET A 256 2.14 -21.20 -0.18
N LYS A 257 3.17 -21.52 -0.97
CA LYS A 257 4.56 -21.45 -0.50
C LYS A 257 4.93 -20.00 -0.11
N ILE A 258 4.57 -19.01 -0.92
CA ILE A 258 4.81 -17.59 -0.62
C ILE A 258 4.09 -17.18 0.67
N ILE A 259 2.81 -17.52 0.81
CA ILE A 259 2.03 -17.20 2.02
C ILE A 259 2.68 -17.80 3.26
N GLN A 260 3.13 -19.06 3.20
CA GLN A 260 3.82 -19.70 4.32
C GLN A 260 5.11 -18.98 4.71
N ILE A 261 5.89 -18.51 3.73
CA ILE A 261 7.12 -17.74 3.98
C ILE A 261 6.79 -16.42 4.69
N LEU A 262 5.80 -15.68 4.18
CA LEU A 262 5.37 -14.40 4.74
C LEU A 262 4.79 -14.54 6.16
N LEU A 263 3.99 -15.59 6.40
CA LEU A 263 3.47 -15.91 7.74
C LEU A 263 4.60 -16.29 8.72
N LYS A 264 5.61 -17.04 8.28
CA LYS A 264 6.81 -17.34 9.09
C LYS A 264 7.60 -16.07 9.44
N ALA A 265 7.62 -15.10 8.52
CA ALA A 265 8.20 -13.79 8.74
C ALA A 265 7.33 -12.89 9.64
N ARG A 266 6.05 -13.27 9.88
CA ARG A 266 5.03 -12.56 10.69
C ARG A 266 4.41 -11.34 10.00
N PHE A 267 4.37 -11.32 8.67
CA PHE A 267 3.46 -10.43 7.96
C PHE A 267 2.00 -10.88 8.20
N ALA A 268 1.10 -9.91 8.34
CA ALA A 268 -0.33 -10.20 8.32
C ALA A 268 -0.80 -10.35 6.88
N ILE A 269 -1.57 -11.40 6.62
CA ILE A 269 -2.19 -11.67 5.32
C ILE A 269 -3.69 -11.79 5.56
N LYS A 270 -4.47 -11.06 4.77
CA LYS A 270 -5.94 -11.16 4.81
C LYS A 270 -6.40 -12.46 4.18
N GLN A 271 -7.52 -13.00 4.64
CA GLN A 271 -8.08 -14.22 4.07
C GLN A 271 -8.46 -14.09 2.59
N HIS A 272 -8.89 -12.89 2.15
CA HIS A 272 -9.18 -12.55 0.75
C HIS A 272 -7.99 -11.90 0.02
N ALA A 273 -6.78 -11.96 0.60
CA ALA A 273 -5.58 -11.36 0.00
C ALA A 273 -5.16 -12.04 -1.29
N VAL A 274 -5.55 -13.31 -1.46
CA VAL A 274 -5.17 -14.09 -2.63
C VAL A 274 -6.31 -14.05 -3.65
N LYS A 275 -5.99 -13.62 -4.86
CA LYS A 275 -6.93 -13.65 -6.00
C LYS A 275 -6.36 -14.57 -7.07
N GLY A 276 -7.16 -15.55 -7.48
CA GLY A 276 -6.74 -16.62 -8.39
C GLY A 276 -6.43 -17.93 -7.65
N PRO A 277 -6.00 -18.99 -8.35
CA PRO A 277 -5.57 -18.99 -9.75
C PRO A 277 -6.68 -18.58 -10.74
N ALA A 278 -6.33 -17.75 -11.71
CA ALA A 278 -7.23 -17.38 -12.80
C ALA A 278 -6.44 -17.17 -14.10
N GLN A 279 -7.14 -17.33 -15.23
CA GLN A 279 -6.57 -17.05 -16.56
C GLN A 279 -6.52 -15.56 -16.86
N GLU A 280 -7.36 -14.77 -16.19
CA GLU A 280 -7.35 -13.31 -16.24
C GLU A 280 -7.30 -12.74 -14.82
N ILE A 281 -6.38 -11.81 -14.55
CA ILE A 281 -6.26 -11.11 -13.26
C ILE A 281 -5.98 -9.62 -13.44
N GLN A 282 -6.21 -8.85 -12.39
CA GLN A 282 -5.78 -7.45 -12.33
C GLN A 282 -4.59 -7.31 -11.38
N PHE A 283 -3.43 -6.90 -11.90
CA PHE A 283 -2.22 -6.63 -11.13
C PHE A 283 -1.70 -5.23 -11.50
N LEU A 284 -1.44 -4.39 -10.48
CA LEU A 284 -1.07 -2.98 -10.67
C LEU A 284 -2.01 -2.20 -11.61
N ARG A 285 -3.30 -2.58 -11.58
CA ARG A 285 -4.39 -2.02 -12.41
C ARG A 285 -4.33 -2.38 -13.90
N ILE A 286 -3.38 -3.20 -14.30
CA ILE A 286 -3.28 -3.79 -15.64
C ILE A 286 -3.96 -5.16 -15.62
N LYS A 287 -4.65 -5.51 -16.71
CA LYS A 287 -5.23 -6.85 -16.89
C LYS A 287 -4.21 -7.75 -17.56
N TRP A 288 -4.06 -8.95 -17.02
CA TRP A 288 -3.16 -10.00 -17.48
C TRP A 288 -3.96 -11.25 -17.78
#